data_AF-A0A4P7XSM5-F1
#
_entry.id   AF-A0A4P7XSM5-F1
#
_cell.length_a   1.000
_cell.length_b   1.000
_cell.length_c   1.000
_cell.angle_alpha   90.00
_cell.angle_beta   90.00
_cell.angle_gamma   90.00
#
_symmetry.space_group_name_H-M   'P 1'
#
loop_
_entity.id
_entity.type
_entity.pdbx_description
1 polymer ?
#
loop_
_entity_poly.entity_id
_entity_poly.type
_entity_poly.pdbx_seq_one_letter_code
_entity_poly.pdbx_strand_id
1 'polypeptide(L)'
;MKYPTVIVNGVSVRVDEDGRYNLNDLHAAAVANGEATESQRPSNFLRSAQIKRFISALKAKAQKRALKEIQPLKVIKGGVDSGVWGVELLAIRYAAWIKPEFEIEVYEVFKTVVRLGVGAMSRLNRIDHIINTETKAIS
;
A
#
# COMPACT_ATOMS: atom_id res chain seq x y z
N MET A 1 -2.41 15.73 -6.46
CA MET A 1 -1.41 15.68 -5.34
C MET A 1 -0.20 14.87 -5.80
N LYS A 2 0.99 15.06 -5.24
CA LYS A 2 2.14 14.16 -5.48
C LYS A 2 2.08 13.04 -4.45
N TYR A 3 1.61 11.87 -4.83
CA TYR A 3 1.57 10.72 -3.94
C TYR A 3 2.99 10.17 -3.71
N PRO A 4 3.33 9.69 -2.50
CA PRO A 4 4.45 8.79 -2.34
C PRO A 4 4.24 7.53 -3.19
N THR A 5 5.33 6.94 -3.65
CA THR A 5 5.29 5.75 -4.51
C THR A 5 6.22 4.67 -3.98
N VAL A 6 5.81 3.41 -4.15
CA VAL A 6 6.68 2.24 -4.00
C VAL A 6 6.95 1.64 -5.39
N ILE A 7 8.11 1.05 -5.60
CA ILE A 7 8.45 0.42 -6.88
C ILE A 7 8.12 -1.07 -6.80
N VAL A 8 7.24 -1.54 -7.69
CA VAL A 8 6.90 -2.96 -7.86
C VAL A 8 7.18 -3.30 -9.32
N ASN A 9 8.05 -4.29 -9.56
CA ASN A 9 8.44 -4.72 -10.91
C ASN A 9 8.82 -3.55 -11.86
N GLY A 10 9.55 -2.57 -11.32
CA GLY A 10 9.98 -1.37 -12.07
C GLY A 10 8.91 -0.30 -12.28
N VAL A 11 7.68 -0.51 -11.80
CA VAL A 11 6.56 0.43 -11.92
C VAL A 11 6.29 1.13 -10.59
N SER A 12 6.07 2.45 -10.66
CA SER A 12 5.69 3.27 -9.51
C SER A 12 4.23 3.06 -9.13
N VAL A 13 4.01 2.49 -7.95
CA VAL A 13 2.70 2.28 -7.33
C VAL A 13 2.44 3.38 -6.32
N ARG A 14 1.40 4.19 -6.54
CA ARG A 14 1.02 5.29 -5.65
C ARG A 14 0.47 4.77 -4.33
N VAL A 15 0.77 5.51 -3.25
CA VAL A 15 0.24 5.30 -1.90
C VAL A 15 -0.41 6.59 -1.42
N ASP A 16 -1.65 6.52 -0.94
CA ASP A 16 -2.35 7.67 -0.36
C ASP A 16 -1.93 7.92 1.10
N GLU A 17 -2.35 9.07 1.65
CA GLU A 17 -2.03 9.48 3.03
C GLU A 17 -2.59 8.53 4.09
N ASP A 18 -3.60 7.72 3.74
CA ASP A 18 -4.19 6.70 4.61
C ASP A 18 -3.47 5.34 4.49
N GLY A 19 -2.38 5.26 3.71
CA GLY A 19 -1.63 4.03 3.47
C GLY A 19 -2.31 3.06 2.50
N ARG A 20 -3.17 3.55 1.60
CA ARG A 20 -3.78 2.74 0.54
C ARG A 20 -2.93 2.77 -0.72
N TYR A 21 -2.68 1.61 -1.29
CA TYR A 21 -2.00 1.44 -2.56
C TYR A 21 -3.00 1.56 -3.72
N ASN A 22 -2.57 2.12 -4.84
CA ASN A 22 -3.35 2.15 -6.06
C ASN A 22 -3.26 0.80 -6.78
N LEU A 23 -4.39 0.08 -6.86
CA LEU A 23 -4.50 -1.23 -7.49
C LEU A 23 -4.38 -1.14 -9.02
N ASN A 24 -4.68 0.00 -9.63
CA ASN A 24 -4.46 0.19 -11.07
C ASN A 24 -2.97 0.29 -11.39
N ASP A 25 -2.18 0.93 -10.53
CA ASP A 25 -0.73 0.98 -10.70
C ASP A 25 -0.12 -0.41 -10.47
N LEU A 26 -0.60 -1.17 -9.48
CA LEU A 26 -0.21 -2.58 -9.30
C LEU A 26 -0.59 -3.45 -10.50
N HIS A 27 -1.76 -3.20 -11.10
CA HIS A 27 -2.16 -3.89 -12.31
C HIS A 27 -1.20 -3.57 -13.47
N ALA A 28 -0.81 -2.31 -13.63
CA ALA A 28 0.17 -1.89 -14.63
C ALA A 28 1.54 -2.55 -14.39
N ALA A 29 1.97 -2.68 -13.14
CA ALA A 29 3.19 -3.41 -12.76
C ALA A 29 3.13 -4.89 -13.20
N ALA A 30 2.01 -5.56 -12.93
CA ALA A 30 1.82 -6.95 -13.33
C ALA A 30 1.74 -7.12 -14.85
N VAL A 31 1.05 -6.22 -15.55
CA VAL A 31 0.96 -6.24 -17.04
C VAL A 31 2.35 -6.02 -17.65
N ALA A 32 3.14 -5.09 -17.13
CA ALA A 32 4.49 -4.81 -17.62
C ALA A 32 5.43 -6.02 -17.50
N ASN A 33 5.20 -6.89 -16.52
CA ASN A 33 5.97 -8.13 -16.32
C ASN A 33 5.31 -9.38 -16.95
N GLY A 34 4.24 -9.22 -17.74
CA GLY A 34 3.56 -10.33 -18.43
C GLY A 34 2.70 -11.23 -17.52
N GLU A 35 2.32 -10.73 -16.35
CA GLU A 35 1.70 -11.49 -15.26
C GLU A 35 0.19 -11.33 -15.19
N ALA A 36 -0.31 -10.23 -15.75
CA ALA A 36 -1.72 -9.90 -15.76
C ALA A 36 -2.20 -9.59 -17.18
N THR A 37 -3.47 -9.85 -17.41
CA THR A 37 -4.19 -9.45 -18.62
C THR A 37 -5.28 -8.45 -18.29
N GLU A 38 -5.86 -7.82 -19.31
CA GLU A 38 -6.98 -6.87 -19.17
C GLU A 38 -8.21 -7.44 -18.44
N SER A 39 -8.37 -8.78 -18.45
CA SER A 39 -9.43 -9.45 -17.70
C SER A 39 -9.26 -9.33 -16.17
N GLN A 40 -8.02 -9.09 -15.71
CA GLN A 40 -7.65 -9.00 -14.30
C GLN A 40 -7.60 -7.55 -13.79
N ARG A 41 -8.23 -6.60 -14.48
CA ARG A 41 -8.35 -5.22 -13.99
C ARG A 41 -9.00 -5.15 -12.59
N PRO A 42 -8.64 -4.16 -11.75
CA PRO A 42 -9.19 -4.02 -10.39
C PRO A 42 -10.73 -3.93 -10.35
N SER A 43 -11.37 -3.39 -11.38
CA SER A 43 -12.84 -3.33 -11.48
C SER A 43 -13.50 -4.71 -11.51
N ASN A 44 -12.85 -5.71 -12.12
CA ASN A 44 -13.34 -7.09 -12.18
C ASN A 44 -13.09 -7.81 -10.85
N PHE A 45 -11.91 -7.62 -10.26
CA PHE A 45 -11.58 -8.10 -8.93
C PHE A 45 -12.65 -7.71 -7.88
N LEU A 46 -13.07 -6.44 -7.87
CA LEU A 46 -14.10 -5.94 -6.94
C LEU A 46 -15.51 -6.52 -7.15
N ARG A 47 -15.79 -7.13 -8.30
CA ARG A 47 -17.11 -7.75 -8.57
C ARG A 47 -17.26 -9.10 -7.85
N SER A 48 -16.15 -9.79 -7.58
CA SER A 48 -16.14 -11.11 -6.93
C SER A 48 -16.80 -11.08 -5.55
N ALA A 49 -17.69 -12.05 -5.31
CA ALA A 49 -18.38 -12.21 -4.03
C ALA A 49 -17.39 -12.48 -2.87
N GLN A 50 -16.32 -13.23 -3.14
CA GLN A 50 -15.27 -13.50 -2.15
C GLN A 50 -14.56 -12.21 -1.73
N ILE A 51 -14.24 -11.34 -2.70
CA ILE A 51 -13.55 -10.07 -2.46
C ILE A 51 -14.44 -9.09 -1.71
N LYS A 52 -15.74 -9.02 -2.05
CA LYS A 52 -16.72 -8.23 -1.29
C LYS A 52 -16.77 -8.66 0.18
N ARG A 53 -16.82 -9.96 0.45
CA ARG A 53 -16.77 -10.50 1.82
C ARG A 53 -15.46 -10.15 2.53
N PHE A 54 -14.33 -10.24 1.83
CA PHE A 54 -13.03 -9.88 2.38
C PHE A 54 -12.97 -8.39 2.78
N ILE A 55 -13.47 -7.49 1.93
CA ILE A 55 -13.55 -6.05 2.22
C ILE A 55 -14.47 -5.80 3.43
N SER A 56 -15.62 -6.47 3.53
CA SER A 56 -16.50 -6.36 4.71
C SER A 56 -15.80 -6.81 6.00
N ALA A 57 -15.02 -7.90 5.95
CA ALA A 57 -14.22 -8.35 7.09
C ALA A 57 -13.15 -7.31 7.49
N LEU A 58 -12.49 -6.67 6.52
CA LEU A 58 -11.55 -5.59 6.79
C LEU A 58 -12.24 -4.40 7.48
N LYS A 59 -13.42 -3.99 7.00
CA LYS A 59 -14.21 -2.90 7.61
C LYS A 59 -14.58 -3.21 9.05
N ALA A 60 -15.10 -4.42 9.31
CA ALA A 60 -15.48 -4.85 10.66
C ALA A 60 -14.29 -4.88 11.62
N LYS A 61 -13.09 -5.24 11.14
CA LYS A 61 -11.85 -5.22 11.96
C LYS A 61 -11.38 -3.80 12.27
N ALA A 62 -11.52 -2.87 11.32
CA ALA A 62 -11.14 -1.46 11.50
C ALA A 62 -12.04 -0.77 12.55
N GLN A 63 -13.37 -0.98 12.47
CA GLN A 63 -14.34 -0.40 13.41
C GLN A 63 -14.06 -0.78 14.88
N LYS A 64 -13.56 -1.99 15.13
CA LYS A 64 -13.24 -2.47 16.48
C LYS A 64 -12.00 -1.82 17.11
N ARG A 65 -11.14 -1.15 16.32
CA ARG A 65 -9.84 -0.68 16.80
C ARG A 65 -9.80 0.78 17.26
N ALA A 66 -10.91 1.53 17.21
CA ALA A 66 -10.99 2.96 17.55
C ALA A 66 -10.00 3.90 16.82
N LEU A 67 -9.12 3.36 15.97
CA LEU A 67 -8.23 4.07 15.10
C LEU A 67 -9.07 4.67 13.98
N LYS A 68 -8.90 5.98 13.75
CA LYS A 68 -9.32 6.79 12.59
C LYS A 68 -9.90 5.93 11.45
N GLU A 69 -11.11 6.24 10.97
CA GLU A 69 -11.87 5.46 9.96
C GLU A 69 -11.14 5.29 8.61
N ILE A 70 -10.03 4.57 8.58
CA ILE A 70 -9.33 4.23 7.35
C ILE A 70 -10.21 3.23 6.62
N GLN A 71 -10.93 3.73 5.62
CA GLN A 71 -11.73 2.88 4.74
C GLN A 71 -10.78 1.90 4.03
N PRO A 72 -11.03 0.58 4.05
CA PRO A 72 -10.11 -0.39 3.43
C PRO A 72 -10.09 -0.30 1.89
N LEU A 73 -11.08 0.34 1.30
CA LEU A 73 -11.26 0.52 -0.14
C LEU A 73 -11.75 1.95 -0.40
N LYS A 74 -11.12 2.64 -1.35
CA LYS A 74 -11.56 3.92 -1.91
C LYS A 74 -11.54 3.82 -3.43
N VAL A 75 -12.63 4.22 -4.09
CA VAL A 75 -12.72 4.20 -5.55
C VAL A 75 -12.87 5.63 -6.03
N ILE A 76 -11.92 6.12 -6.82
CA ILE A 76 -11.95 7.45 -7.43
C ILE A 76 -12.22 7.28 -8.92
N LYS A 77 -13.25 7.96 -9.43
CA LYS A 77 -13.63 7.96 -10.85
C LYS A 77 -13.22 9.27 -11.49
N GLY A 78 -12.42 9.19 -12.56
CA GLY A 78 -11.94 10.35 -13.31
C GLY A 78 -10.81 11.13 -12.62
N GLY A 79 -10.13 11.97 -13.39
CA GLY A 79 -8.98 12.74 -12.93
C GLY A 79 -7.68 11.94 -12.78
N VAL A 80 -6.63 12.65 -12.36
CA VAL A 80 -5.26 12.10 -12.20
C VAL A 80 -5.20 11.03 -11.11
N ASP A 81 -6.02 11.18 -10.08
CA ASP A 81 -6.04 10.30 -8.90
C ASP A 81 -7.04 9.13 -9.07
N SER A 82 -7.52 8.92 -10.29
CA SER A 82 -8.44 7.83 -10.61
C SER A 82 -7.83 6.45 -10.35
N GLY A 83 -8.69 5.53 -9.94
CA GLY A 83 -8.31 4.16 -9.67
C GLY A 83 -9.02 3.57 -8.46
N VAL A 84 -8.73 2.30 -8.25
CA VAL A 84 -9.10 1.57 -7.05
C VAL A 84 -7.95 1.66 -6.06
N TRP A 85 -8.23 2.13 -4.85
CA TRP A 85 -7.26 2.31 -3.79
C TRP A 85 -7.60 1.37 -2.64
N GLY A 86 -6.64 0.57 -2.20
CA GLY A 86 -6.85 -0.44 -1.17
C GLY A 86 -5.74 -0.43 -0.14
N VAL A 87 -6.08 -0.64 1.13
CA VAL A 87 -5.08 -0.86 2.18
C VAL A 87 -4.16 -2.03 1.83
N GLU A 88 -2.99 -2.09 2.45
CA GLU A 88 -1.95 -3.11 2.21
C GLU A 88 -2.51 -4.54 2.02
N LEU A 89 -3.36 -5.00 2.94
CA LEU A 89 -3.98 -6.34 2.87
C LEU A 89 -4.86 -6.55 1.64
N LEU A 90 -5.56 -5.51 1.18
CA LEU A 90 -6.39 -5.59 -0.03
C LEU A 90 -5.52 -5.56 -1.29
N ALA A 91 -4.42 -4.80 -1.28
CA ALA A 91 -3.44 -4.79 -2.36
C ALA A 91 -2.74 -6.14 -2.52
N ILE A 92 -2.30 -6.77 -1.42
CA ILE A 92 -1.76 -8.14 -1.44
C ILE A 92 -2.82 -9.14 -1.93
N ARG A 93 -4.06 -9.02 -1.46
CA ARG A 93 -5.17 -9.89 -1.93
C ARG A 93 -5.43 -9.74 -3.43
N TYR A 94 -5.25 -8.53 -3.98
CA TYR A 94 -5.35 -8.29 -5.41
C TYR A 94 -4.21 -8.95 -6.18
N ALA A 95 -2.97 -8.83 -5.69
CA ALA A 95 -1.81 -9.48 -6.28
C ALA A 95 -1.96 -11.01 -6.31
N ALA A 96 -2.40 -11.60 -5.18
CA ALA A 96 -2.74 -13.03 -5.05
C ALA A 96 -3.80 -13.49 -6.06
N TRP A 97 -4.76 -12.63 -6.38
CA TRP A 97 -5.81 -12.93 -7.35
C TRP A 97 -5.30 -12.86 -8.80
N ILE A 98 -4.24 -12.10 -9.07
CA ILE A 98 -3.55 -12.10 -10.36
C ILE A 98 -2.76 -13.40 -10.51
N LYS A 99 -1.77 -13.61 -9.64
CA LYS A 99 -0.96 -14.84 -9.59
C LYS A 99 -0.18 -14.97 -8.27
N PRO A 100 0.17 -16.19 -7.82
CA PRO A 100 0.92 -16.40 -6.59
C PRO A 100 2.31 -15.74 -6.57
N GLU A 101 3.04 -15.75 -7.69
CA GLU A 101 4.39 -15.18 -7.76
C GLU A 101 4.35 -13.66 -7.55
N PHE A 102 3.33 -13.00 -8.10
CA PHE A 102 3.14 -11.55 -7.95
C PHE A 102 2.73 -11.19 -6.52
N GLU A 103 1.99 -12.07 -5.83
CA GLU A 103 1.71 -11.90 -4.39
C GLU A 103 2.99 -11.84 -3.58
N ILE A 104 3.94 -12.75 -3.86
CA ILE A 104 5.23 -12.83 -3.16
C ILE A 104 6.03 -11.56 -3.42
N GLU A 105 6.16 -11.13 -4.67
CA GLU A 105 6.90 -9.92 -5.04
C GLU A 105 6.33 -8.66 -4.37
N VAL A 106 5.01 -8.47 -4.44
CA VAL A 106 4.34 -7.33 -3.78
C VAL A 106 4.54 -7.37 -2.27
N TYR A 107 4.42 -8.55 -1.66
CA TYR A 107 4.63 -8.74 -0.23
C TYR A 107 6.06 -8.42 0.21
N GLU A 108 7.07 -8.83 -0.56
CA GLU A 108 8.47 -8.55 -0.31
C GLU A 108 8.79 -7.06 -0.43
N VAL A 109 8.25 -6.38 -1.44
CA VAL A 109 8.38 -4.93 -1.59
C VAL A 109 7.79 -4.21 -0.38
N PHE A 110 6.57 -4.56 0.02
CA PHE A 110 5.90 -3.90 1.15
C PHE A 110 6.68 -4.10 2.46
N LYS A 111 7.16 -5.34 2.71
CA LYS A 111 8.03 -5.61 3.86
C LYS A 111 9.32 -4.81 3.84
N THR A 112 9.94 -4.68 2.67
CA THR A 112 11.19 -3.92 2.50
C THR A 112 10.96 -2.45 2.81
N VAL A 113 9.88 -1.86 2.29
CA VAL A 113 9.51 -0.46 2.56
C VAL A 113 9.30 -0.22 4.06
N VAL A 114 8.56 -1.10 4.75
CA VAL A 114 8.36 -1.02 6.20
C VAL A 114 9.69 -1.10 6.95
N ARG A 115 10.57 -2.03 6.59
CA ARG A 115 11.90 -2.18 7.22
C ARG A 115 12.79 -0.95 7.01
N LEU A 116 12.79 -0.38 5.81
CA LEU A 116 13.53 0.85 5.51
C LEU A 116 13.02 2.03 6.33
N GLY A 117 11.70 2.14 6.51
CA GLY A 117 11.07 3.13 7.38
C GLY A 117 11.53 3.00 8.83
N VAL A 118 11.56 1.79 9.38
CA VAL A 118 12.09 1.52 10.73
C VAL A 118 13.56 1.95 10.85
N GLY A 119 14.40 1.60 9.89
CA GLY A 119 15.81 2.00 9.89
C GLY A 119 16.01 3.52 9.76
N ALA A 120 15.14 4.23 9.06
CA ALA A 120 15.16 5.70 9.01
C ALA A 120 14.79 6.31 10.38
N MET A 121 13.75 5.80 11.04
CA MET A 121 13.34 6.25 12.37
C MET A 121 14.43 6.01 13.43
N SER A 122 15.11 4.86 13.40
CA SER A 122 16.23 4.60 14.32
C SER A 122 17.38 5.60 14.15
N ARG A 123 17.65 6.04 12.92
CA ARG A 123 18.66 7.07 12.64
C ARG A 123 18.24 8.44 13.16
N LEU A 124 16.97 8.81 12.98
CA LEU A 124 16.42 10.08 13.52
C LEU A 124 16.52 10.11 15.05
N ASN A 125 16.09 9.05 15.74
CA ASN A 125 16.18 8.96 17.20
C ASN A 125 17.63 9.11 17.70
N ARG A 126 18.61 8.59 16.95
CA ARG A 126 20.03 8.73 17.29
C ARG A 126 20.49 10.19 17.16
N ILE A 127 20.07 10.87 16.09
CA ILE A 127 20.38 12.29 15.87
C ILE A 127 19.76 13.15 16.98
N ASP A 128 18.48 12.92 17.31
CA ASP A 128 17.80 13.65 18.38
C ASP A 128 18.50 13.47 19.73
N HIS A 129 18.97 12.24 20.03
CA HIS A 129 19.73 12.01 21.24
C HIS A 129 21.05 12.80 21.23
N ILE A 130 21.81 12.78 20.13
CA ILE A 130 23.09 13.50 20.03
C ILE A 130 22.86 15.00 20.22
N ILE A 131 21.89 15.60 19.51
CA ILE A 131 21.54 17.02 19.64
C ILE A 131 21.18 17.37 21.09
N ASN A 132 20.37 16.55 21.76
CA ASN A 132 19.98 16.77 23.15
C ASN A 132 21.18 16.69 24.11
N THR A 133 22.12 15.79 23.88
CA THR A 133 23.34 15.66 24.68
C THR A 133 24.24 16.87 24.49
N GLU A 134 24.47 17.30 23.24
CA GLU A 134 25.31 18.46 22.93
C GLU A 134 24.70 19.77 23.46
N THR A 135 23.38 19.97 23.29
CA THR A 135 22.68 21.15 23.81
C THR A 135 22.81 21.29 25.33
N LYS A 136 22.75 20.17 26.07
CA LYS A 136 22.98 20.13 27.52
C LYS A 136 24.42 20.40 27.92
N ALA A 137 25.40 20.10 27.07
CA ALA A 137 26.82 20.32 27.38
C ALA A 137 27.24 21.80 27.19
N ILE A 138 26.43 22.58 26.46
CA ILE A 138 26.72 23.99 26.13
C ILE A 138 25.89 24.97 27.01
N SER A 139 24.85 24.48 27.68
CA SER A 139 24.06 25.23 28.68
C SER A 139 24.67 25.14 30.07
#